data_AF-A0A9E1J3P7-F1
#
_entry.id   AF-A0A9E1J3P7-F1
#
_cell.length_a   1.000
_cell.length_b   1.000
_cell.length_c   1.000
_cell.angle_alpha   90.00
_cell.angle_beta   90.00
_cell.angle_gamma   90.00
#
_symmetry.space_group_name_H-M   'P 1'
#
loop_
_entity.id
_entity.type
_entity.pdbx_description
1 polymer ?
#
loop_
_entity_poly.entity_id
_entity_poly.type
_entity_poly.pdbx_seq_one_letter_code
_entity_poly.pdbx_strand_id
1 'polypeptide(L)'
;MCLEPEYHGLNRRQLLAGLAGGAALSGSAGCVATNAASGRESFTGFRSIKDDIAEGRANHPKILKSFGGAYEERRLSNYVQNIGLRLAKGAEYQQYPYRFTILNTQIVNAFALPGGFIYITRGLLSLASSEAELAGVLAHELAHVTARHGAERRSAQQVAQLGLLLGSIGLQAAGLPSGLMQIGQTAALAAIKGYSREHEFEADTLGIRYMSQAGYNADAMATFLGSLREHSQVESRVLGLPPGKLDEFNIMSTHPRTIERVKQAQQAAAQSNGQGRWGQEDYLNHIDGMMFGDDPKQGLIRDQTFIHPILRFEFRAPDEFHLRNSPTRVEGRHPDGA
;
A
#
# COMPACT_ATOMS: atom_id res chain seq x y z
N MET A 1 -12.88 -17.93 14.60
CA MET A 1 -14.06 -17.05 14.41
C MET A 1 -14.16 -16.20 15.67
N CYS A 2 -13.77 -14.93 15.64
CA CYS A 2 -13.94 -14.06 16.81
C CYS A 2 -15.44 -13.77 16.96
N LEU A 3 -16.06 -14.31 18.00
CA LEU A 3 -17.44 -14.00 18.35
C LEU A 3 -17.50 -12.53 18.77
N GLU A 4 -18.49 -11.78 18.28
CA GLU A 4 -18.76 -10.41 18.72
C GLU A 4 -19.09 -10.44 20.23
N PRO A 5 -18.44 -9.63 21.09
CA PRO A 5 -18.85 -9.54 22.48
C PRO A 5 -20.15 -8.73 22.57
N GLU A 6 -21.19 -9.32 23.16
CA GLU A 6 -22.38 -8.59 23.59
C GLU A 6 -22.00 -7.61 24.71
N TYR A 7 -22.13 -6.31 24.45
CA TYR A 7 -21.91 -5.27 25.45
C TYR A 7 -23.12 -5.17 26.39
N HIS A 8 -23.03 -5.77 27.57
CA HIS A 8 -23.85 -5.38 28.71
C HIS A 8 -23.24 -4.16 29.41
N GLY A 9 -23.97 -3.04 29.43
CA GLY A 9 -23.51 -1.79 30.02
C GLY A 9 -23.22 -1.92 31.52
N LEU A 10 -21.97 -1.67 31.91
CA LEU A 10 -21.55 -1.59 33.31
C LEU A 10 -22.04 -0.28 33.94
N ASN A 11 -22.66 -0.37 35.11
CA ASN A 11 -23.32 0.75 35.77
C ASN A 11 -22.32 1.57 36.61
N ARG A 12 -22.59 2.87 36.79
CA ARG A 12 -21.66 3.91 37.31
C ARG A 12 -21.01 3.61 38.66
N ARG A 13 -21.56 2.66 39.44
CA ARG A 13 -21.01 2.19 40.73
C ARG A 13 -19.79 1.25 40.59
N GLN A 14 -19.61 0.56 39.46
CA GLN A 14 -18.46 -0.32 39.23
C GLN A 14 -17.20 0.43 38.81
N LEU A 15 -17.32 1.69 38.36
CA LEU A 15 -16.19 2.53 37.94
C LEU A 15 -15.39 3.14 39.11
N LEU A 16 -15.94 3.17 40.33
CA LEU A 16 -15.30 3.86 41.47
C LEU A 16 -14.62 2.93 42.49
N ALA A 17 -14.73 1.60 42.34
CA ALA A 17 -14.13 0.64 43.27
C ALA A 17 -12.72 0.14 42.84
N GLY A 18 -12.18 0.62 41.72
CA GLY A 18 -10.95 0.08 41.11
C GLY A 18 -9.62 0.74 41.52
N LEU A 19 -9.59 1.62 42.54
CA LEU A 19 -8.37 2.41 42.87
C LEU A 19 -7.57 1.93 44.09
N ALA A 20 -7.92 0.81 44.73
CA ALA A 20 -7.19 0.34 45.91
C ALA A 20 -7.19 -1.19 46.05
N GLY A 21 -6.61 -1.88 45.06
CA GLY A 21 -6.36 -3.31 45.17
C GLY A 21 -5.64 -3.82 43.95
N GLY A 22 -4.37 -4.22 44.12
CA GLY A 22 -3.64 -4.99 43.13
C GLY A 22 -4.39 -6.30 42.87
N ALA A 23 -5.22 -6.30 41.82
CA ALA A 23 -5.94 -7.45 41.33
C ALA A 23 -5.47 -7.69 39.89
N ALA A 24 -4.93 -8.89 39.70
CA ALA A 24 -4.56 -9.50 38.43
C ALA A 24 -5.34 -8.92 37.23
N LEU A 25 -4.62 -8.21 36.36
CA LEU A 25 -4.99 -7.99 34.96
C LEU A 25 -5.04 -9.36 34.28
N SER A 26 -6.14 -10.07 34.51
CA SER A 26 -6.49 -11.31 33.85
C SER A 26 -6.89 -10.96 32.42
N GLY A 27 -5.89 -11.02 31.54
CA GLY A 27 -6.05 -11.34 30.12
C GLY A 27 -7.19 -10.67 29.36
N SER A 28 -7.13 -9.34 29.18
CA SER A 28 -7.56 -8.79 27.89
C SER A 28 -6.46 -9.08 26.88
N ALA A 29 -6.24 -10.37 26.60
CA ALA A 29 -5.38 -10.83 25.54
C ALA A 29 -5.97 -10.27 24.25
N GLY A 30 -5.30 -9.25 23.71
CA GLY A 30 -5.45 -8.87 22.33
C GLY A 30 -5.59 -10.12 21.47
N CYS A 31 -6.69 -10.30 20.74
CA CYS A 31 -6.90 -11.52 19.97
C CYS A 31 -5.75 -11.69 18.97
N VAL A 32 -4.79 -12.54 19.32
CA VAL A 32 -3.89 -13.19 18.40
C VAL A 32 -4.73 -14.25 17.72
N ALA A 33 -4.89 -14.13 16.40
CA ALA A 33 -5.66 -15.06 15.61
C ALA A 33 -4.82 -15.55 14.45
N THR A 34 -4.96 -16.84 14.13
CA THR A 34 -4.41 -17.42 12.91
C THR A 34 -5.12 -16.80 11.71
N ASN A 35 -4.37 -16.13 10.84
CA ASN A 35 -4.89 -15.60 9.59
C ASN A 35 -5.24 -16.78 8.65
N ALA A 36 -6.41 -16.75 8.03
CA ALA A 36 -6.88 -17.85 7.18
C ALA A 36 -6.10 -17.97 5.86
N ALA A 37 -5.56 -16.86 5.36
CA ALA A 37 -4.81 -16.82 4.11
C ALA A 37 -3.40 -17.38 4.29
N SER A 38 -2.69 -16.88 5.31
CA SER A 38 -1.28 -17.20 5.53
C SER A 38 -1.02 -18.30 6.54
N GLY A 39 -1.98 -18.61 7.41
CA GLY A 39 -1.77 -19.53 8.54
C GLY A 39 -0.92 -18.95 9.66
N ARG A 40 -0.50 -17.68 9.57
CA ARG A 40 0.31 -17.00 10.59
C ARG A 40 -0.56 -16.43 11.70
N GLU A 41 -0.10 -16.58 12.93
CA GLU A 41 -0.69 -15.86 14.06
C GLU A 41 -0.34 -14.38 14.00
N SER A 42 -1.38 -13.55 14.06
CA SER A 42 -1.23 -12.10 13.97
C SER A 42 -2.12 -11.39 14.99
N PHE A 43 -1.62 -10.27 15.51
CA PHE A 43 -2.38 -9.40 16.39
C PHE A 43 -2.99 -8.25 15.59
N THR A 44 -4.31 -8.24 15.44
CA THR A 44 -5.05 -7.18 14.74
C THR A 44 -5.89 -6.32 15.69
N GLY A 45 -5.54 -6.23 16.98
CA GLY A 45 -6.16 -5.26 17.90
C GLY A 45 -7.67 -5.40 18.05
N PHE A 46 -8.21 -6.62 18.07
CA PHE A 46 -9.65 -6.92 18.07
C PHE A 46 -10.44 -6.40 16.85
N ARG A 47 -9.77 -5.87 15.82
CA ARG A 47 -10.43 -5.40 14.61
C ARG A 47 -11.11 -6.54 13.87
N SER A 48 -12.39 -6.37 13.58
CA SER A 48 -13.17 -7.29 12.78
C SER A 48 -13.02 -7.01 11.29
N ILE A 49 -13.51 -7.95 10.47
CA ILE A 49 -13.64 -7.77 9.02
C ILE A 49 -14.59 -6.61 8.67
N LYS A 50 -15.61 -6.36 9.51
CA LYS A 50 -16.53 -5.22 9.33
C LYS A 50 -15.79 -3.88 9.56
N ASP A 51 -14.92 -3.81 10.56
CA ASP A 51 -14.05 -2.63 10.79
C ASP A 51 -13.07 -2.42 9.65
N ASP A 52 -12.55 -3.55 9.13
CA ASP A 52 -11.99 -3.74 7.79
C ASP A 52 -12.60 -2.83 6.73
N ILE A 53 -13.83 -3.19 6.39
CA ILE A 53 -14.64 -2.63 5.31
C ILE A 53 -15.03 -1.17 5.60
N ALA A 54 -15.45 -0.90 6.83
CA ALA A 54 -15.89 0.44 7.25
C ALA A 54 -14.76 1.45 7.05
N GLU A 55 -13.54 1.07 7.40
CA GLU A 55 -12.41 1.94 7.24
C GLU A 55 -11.97 2.15 5.79
N GLY A 56 -11.88 1.06 5.01
CA GLY A 56 -11.57 1.18 3.58
C GLY A 56 -12.56 2.13 2.89
N ARG A 57 -13.85 2.00 3.21
CA ARG A 57 -14.93 2.86 2.70
C ARG A 57 -14.76 4.32 3.13
N ALA A 58 -14.41 4.58 4.39
CA ALA A 58 -14.22 5.93 4.90
C ALA A 58 -13.00 6.64 4.28
N ASN A 59 -11.95 5.90 3.90
CA ASN A 59 -10.72 6.46 3.33
C ASN A 59 -10.71 6.50 1.79
N HIS A 60 -11.51 5.68 1.12
CA HIS A 60 -11.64 5.68 -0.35
C HIS A 60 -11.79 7.08 -0.98
N PRO A 61 -12.73 7.95 -0.56
CA PRO A 61 -12.87 9.28 -1.16
C PRO A 61 -11.64 10.18 -0.92
N LYS A 62 -10.90 9.97 0.19
CA LYS A 62 -9.66 10.72 0.48
C LYS A 62 -8.53 10.30 -0.46
N ILE A 63 -8.44 9.00 -0.75
CA ILE A 63 -7.50 8.47 -1.74
C ILE A 63 -7.80 9.05 -3.11
N LEU A 64 -9.06 8.97 -3.58
CA LEU A 64 -9.43 9.56 -4.87
C LEU A 64 -9.05 11.04 -4.94
N LYS A 65 -9.36 11.83 -3.91
CA LYS A 65 -8.99 13.25 -3.86
C LYS A 65 -7.48 13.48 -3.94
N SER A 66 -6.68 12.64 -3.28
CA SER A 66 -5.22 12.81 -3.19
C SER A 66 -4.49 12.45 -4.48
N PHE A 67 -5.09 11.61 -5.33
CA PHE A 67 -4.48 11.05 -6.53
C PHE A 67 -5.18 11.48 -7.84
N GLY A 68 -5.88 12.61 -7.82
CA GLY A 68 -6.45 13.19 -9.05
C GLY A 68 -7.74 12.52 -9.53
N GLY A 69 -8.39 11.77 -8.66
CA GLY A 69 -9.60 11.01 -8.94
C GLY A 69 -9.35 9.60 -9.45
N ALA A 70 -10.44 8.90 -9.75
CA ALA A 70 -10.37 7.66 -10.51
C ALA A 70 -10.13 7.98 -11.99
N TYR A 71 -9.41 7.10 -12.70
CA TYR A 71 -9.29 7.21 -14.14
C TYR A 71 -10.55 6.64 -14.80
N GLU A 72 -11.37 7.50 -15.39
CA GLU A 72 -12.73 7.19 -15.82
C GLU A 72 -12.81 6.52 -17.21
N GLU A 73 -11.86 5.66 -17.56
CA GLU A 73 -11.93 4.87 -18.80
C GLU A 73 -12.61 3.53 -18.52
N ARG A 74 -13.87 3.39 -18.94
CA ARG A 74 -14.73 2.25 -18.56
C ARG A 74 -14.18 0.92 -19.05
N ARG A 75 -13.63 0.86 -20.27
CA ARG A 75 -13.05 -0.36 -20.83
C ARG A 75 -11.90 -0.85 -19.96
N LEU A 76 -10.96 0.03 -19.66
CA LEU A 76 -9.77 -0.31 -18.87
C LEU A 76 -10.12 -0.60 -17.40
N SER A 77 -11.03 0.17 -16.81
CA SER A 77 -11.51 -0.06 -15.44
C SER A 77 -12.16 -1.43 -15.28
N ASN A 78 -13.01 -1.83 -16.22
CA ASN A 78 -13.63 -3.16 -16.22
C ASN A 78 -12.59 -4.27 -16.40
N TYR A 79 -11.60 -4.06 -17.26
CA TYR A 79 -10.51 -5.02 -17.47
C TYR A 79 -9.70 -5.26 -16.20
N VAL A 80 -9.23 -4.19 -15.54
CA VAL A 80 -8.50 -4.27 -14.26
C VAL A 80 -9.37 -4.92 -13.17
N GLN A 81 -10.64 -4.52 -13.06
CA GLN A 81 -11.57 -5.12 -12.11
C GLN A 81 -11.78 -6.62 -12.37
N ASN A 82 -11.87 -7.05 -13.62
CA ASN A 82 -12.03 -8.46 -13.98
C ASN A 82 -10.79 -9.31 -13.64
N ILE A 83 -9.59 -8.78 -13.88
CA ILE A 83 -8.34 -9.44 -13.46
C ILE A 83 -8.31 -9.59 -11.94
N GLY A 84 -8.56 -8.51 -11.22
CA GLY A 84 -8.57 -8.50 -9.75
C GLY A 84 -9.61 -9.46 -9.16
N LEU A 85 -10.83 -9.49 -9.70
CA LEU A 85 -11.85 -10.44 -9.27
C LEU A 85 -11.51 -11.89 -9.61
N ARG A 86 -10.83 -12.15 -10.73
CA ARG A 86 -10.33 -13.49 -11.07
C ARG A 86 -9.33 -13.98 -10.02
N LEU A 87 -8.41 -13.12 -9.59
CA LEU A 87 -7.47 -13.41 -8.50
C LEU A 87 -8.20 -13.64 -7.16
N ALA A 88 -9.15 -12.76 -6.83
CA ALA A 88 -9.89 -12.80 -5.58
C ALA A 88 -10.72 -14.09 -5.40
N LYS A 89 -11.09 -14.80 -6.46
CA LYS A 89 -11.78 -16.10 -6.37
C LYS A 89 -10.95 -17.18 -5.66
N GLY A 90 -9.62 -17.13 -5.80
CA GLY A 90 -8.70 -18.04 -5.12
C GLY A 90 -8.27 -17.57 -3.73
N ALA A 91 -8.68 -16.36 -3.34
CA ALA A 91 -8.24 -15.72 -2.12
C ALA A 91 -9.22 -15.96 -0.95
N GLU A 92 -8.73 -15.75 0.26
CA GLU A 92 -9.54 -15.84 1.45
C GLU A 92 -10.40 -14.57 1.65
N TYR A 93 -11.31 -14.60 2.61
CA TYR A 93 -12.18 -13.47 2.97
C TYR A 93 -13.10 -12.98 1.83
N GLN A 94 -13.86 -13.91 1.25
CA GLN A 94 -14.85 -13.65 0.19
C GLN A 94 -15.94 -12.62 0.58
N GLN A 95 -16.11 -12.33 1.88
CA GLN A 95 -17.01 -11.27 2.33
C GLN A 95 -16.49 -9.84 2.07
N TYR A 96 -15.22 -9.64 1.70
CA TYR A 96 -14.71 -8.33 1.33
C TYR A 96 -15.30 -7.88 -0.03
N PRO A 97 -15.78 -6.63 -0.14
CA PRO A 97 -16.27 -6.08 -1.40
C PRO A 97 -15.09 -5.63 -2.29
N TYR A 98 -14.34 -6.60 -2.83
CA TYR A 98 -13.13 -6.33 -3.59
C TYR A 98 -13.35 -5.33 -4.74
N ARG A 99 -12.67 -4.19 -4.65
CA ARG A 99 -12.70 -3.09 -5.62
C ARG A 99 -11.28 -2.79 -6.07
N PHE A 100 -11.07 -2.80 -7.37
CA PHE A 100 -9.80 -2.47 -8.00
C PHE A 100 -9.98 -1.16 -8.75
N THR A 101 -9.33 -0.09 -8.27
CA THR A 101 -9.52 1.27 -8.77
C THR A 101 -8.26 1.78 -9.45
N ILE A 102 -8.40 2.25 -10.69
CA ILE A 102 -7.32 2.95 -11.38
C ILE A 102 -7.32 4.41 -10.92
N LEU A 103 -6.19 4.89 -10.39
CA LEU A 103 -5.97 6.26 -9.98
C LEU A 103 -5.40 7.09 -11.12
N ASN A 104 -5.92 8.29 -11.29
CA ASN A 104 -5.56 9.21 -12.36
C ASN A 104 -4.27 9.98 -12.05
N THR A 105 -3.15 9.25 -12.00
CA THR A 105 -1.83 9.81 -11.77
C THR A 105 -0.77 9.07 -12.58
N GLN A 106 0.23 9.81 -13.06
CA GLN A 106 1.41 9.25 -13.73
C GLN A 106 2.42 8.62 -12.77
N ILE A 107 2.29 8.84 -11.46
CA ILE A 107 3.17 8.23 -10.46
C ILE A 107 3.03 6.70 -10.54
N VAL A 108 4.12 5.96 -10.70
CA VAL A 108 4.12 4.49 -10.69
C VAL A 108 3.86 3.98 -9.27
N ASN A 109 2.65 3.47 -9.00
CA ASN A 109 2.29 2.96 -7.69
C ASN A 109 1.12 1.95 -7.71
N ALA A 110 1.08 1.10 -6.68
CA ALA A 110 -0.05 0.27 -6.29
C ALA A 110 -0.09 0.20 -4.76
N PHE A 111 -1.28 0.09 -4.20
CA PHE A 111 -1.43 -0.16 -2.77
C PHE A 111 -2.85 -0.64 -2.45
N ALA A 112 -3.03 -1.26 -1.29
CA ALA A 112 -4.34 -1.59 -0.76
C ALA A 112 -4.69 -0.85 0.54
N LEU A 113 -5.97 -0.56 0.71
CA LEU A 113 -6.56 -0.26 2.01
C LEU A 113 -7.24 -1.51 2.59
N PRO A 114 -7.37 -1.59 3.92
CA PRO A 114 -8.16 -2.65 4.54
C PRO A 114 -9.58 -2.71 3.99
N GLY A 115 -10.18 -3.90 3.98
CA GLY A 115 -11.56 -4.06 3.53
C GLY A 115 -11.76 -4.32 2.03
N GLY A 116 -10.70 -4.66 1.30
CA GLY A 116 -10.80 -5.05 -0.12
C GLY A 116 -10.73 -3.89 -1.12
N PHE A 117 -10.12 -2.75 -0.76
CA PHE A 117 -9.93 -1.63 -1.68
C PHE A 117 -8.49 -1.62 -2.19
N ILE A 118 -8.29 -2.01 -3.45
CA ILE A 118 -6.98 -2.06 -4.11
C ILE A 118 -6.90 -0.94 -5.13
N TYR A 119 -5.76 -0.26 -5.20
CA TYR A 119 -5.50 0.86 -6.07
C TYR A 119 -4.30 0.59 -6.96
N ILE A 120 -4.41 0.99 -8.22
CA ILE A 120 -3.36 0.92 -9.22
C ILE A 120 -3.30 2.27 -9.94
N THR A 121 -2.13 2.78 -10.32
CA THR A 121 -2.04 4.05 -11.03
C THR A 121 -1.92 3.87 -12.54
N ARG A 122 -2.26 4.92 -13.32
CA ARG A 122 -1.94 4.96 -14.76
C ARG A 122 -0.45 4.79 -15.02
N GLY A 123 0.38 5.42 -14.19
CA GLY A 123 1.83 5.25 -14.24
C GLY A 123 2.25 3.79 -14.20
N LEU A 124 1.70 3.01 -13.27
CA LEU A 124 2.04 1.59 -13.17
C LEU A 124 1.53 0.79 -14.37
N LEU A 125 0.31 1.08 -14.83
CA LEU A 125 -0.22 0.47 -16.06
C LEU A 125 0.62 0.79 -17.31
N SER A 126 1.33 1.92 -17.33
CA SER A 126 2.24 2.23 -18.44
C SER A 126 3.59 1.50 -18.35
N LEU A 127 3.92 0.92 -17.19
CA LEU A 127 5.17 0.21 -16.94
C LEU A 127 5.03 -1.30 -17.12
N ALA A 128 3.87 -1.87 -16.77
CA ALA A 128 3.63 -3.29 -16.99
C ALA A 128 3.60 -3.61 -18.49
N SER A 129 4.10 -4.79 -18.86
CA SER A 129 4.21 -5.25 -20.24
C SER A 129 3.28 -6.42 -20.57
N SER A 130 2.53 -6.93 -19.60
CA SER A 130 1.58 -8.03 -19.81
C SER A 130 0.45 -8.08 -18.78
N GLU A 131 -0.63 -8.80 -19.09
CA GLU A 131 -1.75 -9.04 -18.17
C GLU A 131 -1.27 -9.74 -16.90
N ALA A 132 -0.33 -10.67 -17.03
CA ALA A 132 0.26 -11.40 -15.90
C ALA A 132 1.10 -10.50 -14.98
N GLU A 133 1.82 -9.51 -15.52
CA GLU A 133 2.56 -8.56 -14.69
C GLU A 133 1.62 -7.67 -13.88
N LEU A 134 0.57 -7.14 -14.52
CA LEU A 134 -0.49 -6.43 -13.82
C LEU A 134 -1.15 -7.34 -12.77
N ALA A 135 -1.49 -8.58 -13.13
CA ALA A 135 -2.08 -9.53 -12.22
C ALA A 135 -1.15 -9.81 -11.03
N GLY A 136 0.16 -9.87 -11.22
CA GLY A 136 1.13 -10.05 -10.14
C GLY A 136 1.12 -8.90 -9.14
N VAL A 137 1.08 -7.65 -9.61
CA VAL A 137 0.93 -6.48 -8.74
C VAL A 137 -0.39 -6.53 -7.96
N LEU A 138 -1.51 -6.81 -8.65
CA LEU A 138 -2.81 -6.90 -7.99
C LEU A 138 -2.89 -8.07 -7.00
N ALA A 139 -2.22 -9.20 -7.30
CA ALA A 139 -2.17 -10.38 -6.43
C ALA A 139 -1.37 -10.09 -5.15
N HIS A 140 -0.26 -9.36 -5.28
CA HIS A 140 0.54 -8.88 -4.14
C HIS A 140 -0.28 -7.98 -3.22
N GLU A 141 -0.96 -6.98 -3.78
CA GLU A 141 -1.81 -6.07 -3.00
C GLU A 141 -3.00 -6.79 -2.36
N LEU A 142 -3.61 -7.72 -3.11
CA LEU A 142 -4.68 -8.59 -2.59
C LEU A 142 -4.18 -9.44 -1.42
N ALA A 143 -2.95 -9.96 -1.50
CA ALA A 143 -2.33 -10.71 -0.42
C ALA A 143 -2.11 -9.87 0.85
N HIS A 144 -1.71 -8.60 0.73
CA HIS A 144 -1.66 -7.71 1.91
C HIS A 144 -3.04 -7.53 2.57
N VAL A 145 -4.11 -7.52 1.77
CA VAL A 145 -5.49 -7.44 2.29
C VAL A 145 -5.90 -8.72 2.99
N THR A 146 -5.70 -9.88 2.36
CA THR A 146 -6.13 -11.17 2.91
C THR A 146 -5.26 -11.59 4.11
N ALA A 147 -3.96 -11.30 4.08
CA ALA A 147 -3.09 -11.45 5.25
C ALA A 147 -3.37 -10.41 6.35
N ARG A 148 -4.22 -9.40 6.08
CA ARG A 148 -4.57 -8.31 7.01
C ARG A 148 -3.36 -7.54 7.54
N HIS A 149 -2.27 -7.46 6.77
CA HIS A 149 -1.05 -6.73 7.14
C HIS A 149 -1.31 -5.27 7.50
N GLY A 150 -2.26 -4.61 6.82
CA GLY A 150 -2.66 -3.24 7.13
C GLY A 150 -3.35 -3.09 8.50
N ALA A 151 -4.09 -4.11 8.95
CA ALA A 151 -4.69 -4.13 10.28
C ALA A 151 -3.62 -4.38 11.35
N GLU A 152 -2.72 -5.34 11.13
CA GLU A 152 -1.58 -5.62 12.01
C GLU A 152 -0.72 -4.38 12.23
N ARG A 153 -0.30 -3.72 11.14
CA ARG A 153 0.53 -2.52 11.20
C ARG A 153 -0.15 -1.42 11.99
N ARG A 154 -1.46 -1.22 11.84
CA ARG A 154 -2.18 -0.18 12.58
C ARG A 154 -2.42 -0.53 14.03
N SER A 155 -2.64 -1.80 14.34
CA SER A 155 -2.65 -2.27 15.73
C SER A 155 -1.29 -2.07 16.39
N ALA A 156 -0.18 -2.35 15.68
CA ALA A 156 1.17 -2.05 16.16
C ALA A 156 1.39 -0.55 16.40
N GLN A 157 0.92 0.31 15.49
CA GLN A 157 0.98 1.77 15.66
C GLN A 157 0.15 2.24 16.87
N GLN A 158 -1.05 1.69 17.08
CA GLN A 158 -1.90 2.03 18.23
C GLN A 158 -1.27 1.57 19.55
N VAL A 159 -0.72 0.36 19.60
CA VAL A 159 0.01 -0.15 20.77
C VAL A 159 1.24 0.69 21.04
N ALA A 160 2.01 1.07 20.01
CA ALA A 160 3.14 1.97 20.17
C ALA A 160 2.71 3.33 20.73
N GLN A 161 1.66 3.93 20.19
CA GLN A 161 1.11 5.19 20.71
C GLN A 161 0.64 5.07 22.17
N LEU A 162 -0.02 3.97 22.54
CA LEU A 162 -0.43 3.71 23.92
C LEU A 162 0.77 3.50 24.84
N GLY A 163 1.78 2.75 24.42
CA GLY A 163 3.02 2.54 25.16
C GLY A 163 3.77 3.84 25.39
N LEU A 164 3.82 4.72 24.38
CA LEU A 164 4.38 6.07 24.50
C LEU A 164 3.59 6.93 25.49
N LEU A 165 2.25 6.84 25.48
CA LEU A 165 1.41 7.55 26.44
C LEU A 165 1.68 7.04 27.88
N LEU A 166 1.66 5.73 28.10
CA LEU A 166 1.92 5.14 29.43
C LEU A 166 3.34 5.41 29.93
N GLY A 167 4.34 5.30 29.04
CA GLY A 167 5.73 5.64 29.34
C GLY A 167 5.89 7.11 29.71
N SER A 168 5.18 8.02 29.04
CA SER A 168 5.22 9.45 29.38
C SER A 168 4.65 9.74 30.76
N ILE A 169 3.62 9.02 31.21
CA ILE A 169 3.06 9.13 32.56
C ILE A 169 4.07 8.61 33.60
N GLY A 170 4.68 7.44 33.35
CA GLY A 170 5.67 6.86 34.26
C GLY A 170 6.96 7.68 34.40
N LEU A 171 7.46 8.26 33.31
CA LEU A 171 8.66 9.10 33.31
C LEU A 171 8.42 10.48 33.92
N GLN A 172 7.22 11.06 33.74
CA GLN A 172 6.80 12.27 34.46
C GLN A 172 6.73 12.02 35.96
N ALA A 173 6.19 10.88 36.38
CA ALA A 173 6.20 10.47 37.79
C ALA A 173 7.62 10.28 38.34
N ALA A 174 8.61 9.99 37.48
CA ALA A 174 10.03 9.82 37.82
C ALA A 174 10.87 11.11 37.66
N GLY A 175 10.28 12.25 37.25
CA GLY A 175 10.97 13.54 37.14
C GLY A 175 11.98 13.66 35.98
N LEU A 176 11.86 12.82 34.94
CA LEU A 176 12.82 12.81 33.82
C LEU A 176 12.47 13.83 32.71
N PRO A 177 13.47 14.35 31.95
CA PRO A 177 13.25 15.38 30.93
C PRO A 177 12.47 14.88 29.70
N SER A 178 11.57 15.71 29.19
CA SER A 178 10.68 15.40 28.05
C SER A 178 11.38 15.26 26.69
N GLY A 179 12.61 15.75 26.51
CA GLY A 179 13.35 15.69 25.24
C GLY A 179 13.74 14.28 24.78
N LEU A 180 14.05 13.38 25.73
CA LEU A 180 14.32 11.95 25.45
C LEU A 180 13.09 11.24 24.86
N MET A 181 11.89 11.71 25.20
CA MET A 181 10.62 11.16 24.75
C MET A 181 10.37 11.43 23.26
N GLN A 182 10.73 12.62 22.76
CA GLN A 182 10.46 13.02 21.37
C GLN A 182 11.32 12.24 20.35
N ILE A 183 12.56 11.95 20.72
CA ILE A 183 13.48 11.10 19.93
C ILE A 183 12.98 9.64 19.92
N GLY A 184 12.54 9.12 21.07
CA GLY A 184 11.96 7.78 21.17
C GLY A 184 10.65 7.61 20.38
N GLN A 185 9.77 8.63 20.39
CA GLN A 185 8.52 8.63 19.64
C GLN A 185 8.74 8.58 18.12
N THR A 186 9.64 9.41 17.61
CA THR A 186 9.94 9.47 16.17
C THR A 186 10.61 8.18 15.68
N ALA A 187 11.53 7.62 16.46
CA ALA A 187 12.15 6.33 16.15
C ALA A 187 11.14 5.16 16.17
N ALA A 188 10.24 5.11 17.15
CA ALA A 188 9.22 4.06 17.26
C ALA A 188 8.20 4.12 16.10
N LEU A 189 7.76 5.31 15.71
CA LEU A 189 6.84 5.48 14.57
C LEU A 189 7.54 5.22 13.23
N ALA A 190 8.81 5.59 13.10
CA ALA A 190 9.63 5.28 11.93
C ALA A 190 9.85 3.77 11.75
N ALA A 191 10.03 3.03 12.85
CA ALA A 191 10.20 1.58 12.83
C ALA A 191 8.94 0.82 12.33
N ILE A 192 7.77 1.47 12.30
CA ILE A 192 6.49 0.89 11.84
C ILE A 192 6.08 1.51 10.48
N LYS A 193 7.02 2.17 9.78
CA LYS A 193 6.83 2.73 8.45
C LYS A 193 7.09 1.64 7.40
N GLY A 194 6.06 1.31 6.60
CA GLY A 194 6.13 0.25 5.58
C GLY A 194 5.73 -1.13 6.11
N TYR A 195 5.78 -2.14 5.24
CA TYR A 195 5.58 -3.54 5.62
C TYR A 195 6.90 -4.18 6.03
N SER A 196 6.85 -5.17 6.94
CA SER A 196 8.04 -5.90 7.34
C SER A 196 8.51 -6.85 6.23
N ARG A 197 9.74 -7.38 6.34
CA ARG A 197 10.24 -8.37 5.37
C ARG A 197 9.39 -9.63 5.37
N GLU A 198 8.87 -10.01 6.52
CA GLU A 198 7.97 -11.15 6.71
C GLU A 198 6.62 -10.89 6.03
N HIS A 199 6.06 -9.67 6.16
CA HIS A 199 4.83 -9.27 5.46
C HIS A 199 5.00 -9.31 3.94
N GLU A 200 6.12 -8.80 3.42
CA GLU A 200 6.39 -8.85 1.97
C GLU A 200 6.56 -10.30 1.47
N PHE A 201 7.27 -11.14 2.23
CA PHE A 201 7.45 -12.55 1.88
C PHE A 201 6.12 -13.33 1.87
N GLU A 202 5.28 -13.08 2.87
CA GLU A 202 3.94 -13.64 2.96
C GLU A 202 3.06 -13.16 1.80
N ALA A 203 3.14 -11.87 1.45
CA ALA A 203 2.41 -11.31 0.32
C ALA A 203 2.88 -11.88 -1.03
N ASP A 204 4.19 -12.02 -1.25
CA ASP A 204 4.77 -12.63 -2.45
C ASP A 204 4.29 -14.09 -2.61
N THR A 205 4.32 -14.86 -1.51
CA THR A 205 3.92 -16.29 -1.50
C THR A 205 2.44 -16.46 -1.81
N LEU A 206 1.58 -15.69 -1.15
CA LEU A 206 0.13 -15.70 -1.40
C LEU A 206 -0.20 -15.18 -2.80
N GLY A 207 0.48 -14.13 -3.25
CA GLY A 207 0.34 -13.56 -4.60
C GLY A 207 0.59 -14.61 -5.68
N ILE A 208 1.70 -15.35 -5.58
CA ILE A 208 2.03 -16.46 -6.49
C ILE A 208 0.96 -17.55 -6.48
N ARG A 209 0.44 -17.91 -5.29
CA ARG A 209 -0.67 -18.86 -5.17
C ARG A 209 -1.91 -18.36 -5.90
N TYR A 210 -2.32 -17.11 -5.68
CA TYR A 210 -3.50 -16.51 -6.31
C TYR A 210 -3.36 -16.41 -7.83
N MET A 211 -2.17 -16.03 -8.32
CA MET A 211 -1.88 -16.01 -9.74
C MET A 211 -1.97 -17.39 -10.37
N SER A 212 -1.35 -18.39 -9.75
CA SER A 212 -1.33 -19.77 -10.25
C SER A 212 -2.74 -20.35 -10.32
N GLN A 213 -3.56 -20.13 -9.28
CA GLN A 213 -4.97 -20.54 -9.26
C GLN A 213 -5.84 -19.80 -10.30
N ALA A 214 -5.49 -18.54 -10.60
CA ALA A 214 -6.16 -17.75 -11.64
C ALA A 214 -5.66 -18.06 -13.07
N GLY A 215 -4.66 -18.95 -13.22
CA GLY A 215 -4.11 -19.36 -14.51
C GLY A 215 -3.08 -18.39 -15.11
N TYR A 216 -2.52 -17.48 -14.31
CA TYR A 216 -1.47 -16.56 -14.75
C TYR A 216 -0.07 -17.13 -14.54
N ASN A 217 0.88 -16.65 -15.35
CA ASN A 217 2.29 -17.00 -15.15
C ASN A 217 2.85 -16.32 -13.89
N ALA A 218 3.27 -17.12 -12.90
CA ALA A 218 3.83 -16.61 -11.65
C ALA A 218 5.19 -15.90 -11.83
N ASP A 219 5.94 -16.20 -12.90
CA ASP A 219 7.22 -15.52 -13.20
C ASP A 219 7.03 -14.01 -13.47
N ALA A 220 5.80 -13.58 -13.77
CA ALA A 220 5.49 -12.19 -14.04
C ALA A 220 5.68 -11.27 -12.83
N MET A 221 5.54 -11.78 -11.59
CA MET A 221 5.90 -10.98 -10.39
C MET A 221 7.38 -10.62 -10.38
N ALA A 222 8.26 -11.61 -10.61
CA ALA A 222 9.70 -11.38 -10.66
C ALA A 222 10.10 -10.46 -11.82
N THR A 223 9.46 -10.64 -12.98
CA THR A 223 9.68 -9.80 -14.17
C THR A 223 9.30 -8.34 -13.90
N PHE A 224 8.13 -8.11 -13.29
CA PHE A 224 7.66 -6.75 -12.99
C PHE A 224 8.53 -6.04 -11.93
N LEU A 225 9.04 -6.76 -10.92
CA LEU A 225 10.04 -6.20 -9.99
C LEU A 225 11.30 -5.72 -10.73
N GLY A 226 11.69 -6.42 -11.80
CA GLY A 226 12.72 -6.02 -12.75
C GLY A 226 12.38 -4.73 -13.47
N SER A 227 11.19 -4.62 -14.07
CA SER A 227 10.71 -3.42 -14.77
C SER A 227 10.68 -2.20 -13.86
N LEU A 228 10.21 -2.35 -12.62
CA LEU A 228 10.28 -1.30 -11.61
C LEU A 228 11.73 -0.85 -11.35
N ARG A 229 12.70 -1.78 -11.39
CA ARG A 229 14.11 -1.48 -11.03
C ARG A 229 14.74 -0.65 -12.11
N GLU A 230 14.48 -1.04 -13.35
CA GLU A 230 14.90 -0.30 -14.54
C GLU A 230 14.25 1.08 -14.58
N HIS A 231 12.95 1.18 -14.28
CA HIS A 231 12.25 2.46 -14.19
C HIS A 231 12.89 3.39 -13.16
N SER A 232 13.14 2.91 -11.93
CA SER A 232 13.80 3.70 -10.86
C SER A 232 15.21 4.16 -11.29
N GLN A 233 15.97 3.31 -11.98
CA GLN A 233 17.29 3.69 -12.51
C GLN A 233 17.21 4.76 -13.59
N VAL A 234 16.23 4.69 -14.48
CA VAL A 234 16.00 5.72 -15.51
C VAL A 234 15.56 7.03 -14.87
N GLU A 235 14.61 6.99 -13.95
CA GLU A 235 14.12 8.17 -13.22
C GLU A 235 15.25 8.85 -12.43
N SER A 236 16.12 8.08 -11.77
CA SER A 236 17.29 8.61 -11.06
C SER A 236 18.22 9.36 -12.01
N ARG A 237 18.48 8.82 -13.21
CA ARG A 237 19.34 9.48 -14.21
C ARG A 237 18.71 10.77 -14.74
N VAL A 238 17.40 10.76 -15.01
CA VAL A 238 16.66 11.94 -15.48
C VAL A 238 16.71 13.06 -14.44
N LEU A 239 16.63 12.72 -13.15
CA LEU A 239 16.65 13.67 -12.05
C LEU A 239 18.08 14.01 -11.55
N GLY A 240 19.13 13.51 -12.18
CA GLY A 240 20.51 13.69 -11.72
C GLY A 240 20.79 13.13 -10.32
N LEU A 241 19.96 12.21 -9.82
CA LEU A 241 20.06 11.63 -8.49
C LEU A 241 20.91 10.34 -8.52
N PRO A 242 21.64 10.02 -7.43
CA PRO A 242 22.34 8.75 -7.34
C PRO A 242 21.33 7.58 -7.36
N PRO A 243 21.71 6.40 -7.88
CA PRO A 243 20.84 5.23 -7.91
C PRO A 243 20.27 4.90 -6.52
N GLY A 244 18.96 4.65 -6.46
CA GLY A 244 18.26 4.23 -5.23
C GLY A 244 17.69 5.36 -4.36
N LYS A 245 18.04 6.64 -4.61
CA LYS A 245 17.45 7.80 -3.88
C LYS A 245 15.93 7.93 -4.06
N LEU A 246 15.40 7.45 -5.18
CA LEU A 246 13.97 7.57 -5.52
C LEU A 246 13.10 6.47 -4.90
N ASP A 247 13.72 5.38 -4.44
CA ASP A 247 13.01 4.28 -3.81
C ASP A 247 12.34 4.73 -2.48
N GLU A 248 12.75 5.87 -1.91
CA GLU A 248 12.10 6.49 -0.75
C GLU A 248 10.74 7.16 -1.05
N PHE A 249 10.42 7.43 -2.32
CA PHE A 249 9.24 8.23 -2.73
C PHE A 249 8.28 7.52 -3.69
N ASN A 250 8.58 6.28 -4.10
CA ASN A 250 7.76 5.47 -4.98
C ASN A 250 7.17 4.25 -4.23
N ILE A 251 6.59 3.28 -4.95
CA ILE A 251 6.05 2.04 -4.37
C ILE A 251 7.07 1.26 -3.51
N MET A 252 8.38 1.46 -3.72
CA MET A 252 9.45 0.84 -2.95
C MET A 252 9.60 1.38 -1.52
N SER A 253 9.00 2.54 -1.26
CA SER A 253 8.99 3.13 0.09
C SER A 253 8.14 2.32 1.06
N THR A 254 7.10 1.65 0.55
CA THR A 254 6.22 0.76 1.31
C THR A 254 6.49 -0.71 1.05
N HIS A 255 6.99 -1.05 -0.14
CA HIS A 255 7.33 -2.42 -0.58
C HIS A 255 8.79 -2.50 -1.05
N PRO A 256 9.78 -2.50 -0.14
CA PRO A 256 11.18 -2.55 -0.54
C PRO A 256 11.47 -3.79 -1.40
N ARG A 257 12.06 -3.58 -2.58
CA ARG A 257 12.66 -4.68 -3.35
C ARG A 257 13.95 -5.09 -2.71
N THR A 258 14.08 -6.38 -2.44
CA THR A 258 15.35 -6.96 -2.02
C THR A 258 15.77 -8.03 -3.01
N ILE A 259 17.08 -8.31 -3.09
CA ILE A 259 17.61 -9.40 -3.92
C ILE A 259 16.99 -10.73 -3.47
N GLU A 260 16.74 -10.87 -2.17
CA GLU A 260 16.08 -12.01 -1.56
C GLU A 260 14.66 -12.18 -2.12
N ARG A 261 13.85 -11.12 -2.20
CA ARG A 261 12.49 -11.18 -2.75
C ARG A 261 12.48 -11.62 -4.21
N VAL A 262 13.38 -11.11 -5.03
CA VAL A 262 13.47 -11.52 -6.45
C VAL A 262 13.83 -13.01 -6.54
N LYS A 263 14.82 -13.48 -5.77
CA LYS A 263 15.21 -14.89 -5.74
C LYS A 263 14.08 -15.78 -5.23
N GLN A 264 13.35 -15.35 -4.20
CA GLN A 264 12.23 -16.09 -3.64
C GLN A 264 11.05 -16.18 -4.61
N ALA A 265 10.70 -15.06 -5.24
CA ALA A 265 9.66 -15.03 -6.26
C ALA A 265 9.99 -15.99 -7.42
N GLN A 266 11.25 -16.00 -7.88
CA GLN A 266 11.73 -16.94 -8.90
C GLN A 266 11.66 -18.40 -8.44
N GLN A 267 12.05 -18.70 -7.19
CA GLN A 267 11.99 -20.05 -6.64
C GLN A 267 10.55 -20.56 -6.50
N ALA A 268 9.65 -19.72 -5.97
CA ALA A 268 8.25 -20.05 -5.82
C ALA A 268 7.54 -20.20 -7.17
N ALA A 269 7.87 -19.37 -8.17
CA ALA A 269 7.36 -19.51 -9.52
C ALA A 269 7.86 -20.78 -10.23
N ALA A 270 9.12 -21.18 -9.99
CA ALA A 270 9.64 -22.46 -10.49
C ALA A 270 8.90 -23.67 -9.91
N GLN A 271 8.42 -23.58 -8.66
CA GLN A 271 7.62 -24.64 -8.03
C GLN A 271 6.17 -24.67 -8.52
N SER A 272 5.64 -23.56 -9.02
CA SER A 272 4.24 -23.47 -9.47
C SER A 272 4.02 -23.92 -10.93
N ASN A 273 5.02 -24.53 -11.58
CA ASN A 273 5.01 -24.90 -13.01
C ASN A 273 4.52 -23.72 -13.87
N GLY A 274 5.39 -22.73 -14.12
CA GLY A 274 5.16 -21.46 -14.86
C GLY A 274 4.61 -21.55 -16.30
N GLN A 275 3.57 -22.34 -16.52
CA GLN A 275 2.84 -22.54 -17.77
C GLN A 275 1.60 -21.65 -17.86
N GLY A 276 1.41 -20.74 -16.89
CA GLY A 276 0.29 -19.81 -16.89
C GLY A 276 0.36 -18.79 -18.04
N ARG A 277 -0.76 -18.13 -18.30
CA ARG A 277 -0.91 -17.12 -19.36
C ARG A 277 -0.14 -15.84 -19.00
N TRP A 278 0.61 -15.31 -19.97
CA TRP A 278 1.21 -13.96 -19.91
C TRP A 278 0.25 -12.86 -20.35
N GLY A 279 -0.44 -13.04 -21.48
CA GLY A 279 -1.44 -12.08 -21.99
C GLY A 279 -0.85 -10.74 -22.42
N GLN A 280 0.31 -10.72 -23.07
CA GLN A 280 0.98 -9.48 -23.51
C GLN A 280 0.16 -8.67 -24.52
N GLU A 281 -0.23 -9.28 -25.64
CA GLU A 281 -1.00 -8.59 -26.69
C GLU A 281 -2.36 -8.10 -26.18
N ASP A 282 -3.09 -8.97 -25.46
CA ASP A 282 -4.37 -8.62 -24.84
C ASP A 282 -4.23 -7.43 -23.90
N TYR A 283 -3.16 -7.37 -23.10
CA TYR A 283 -2.89 -6.25 -22.21
C TYR A 283 -2.60 -4.96 -22.97
N LEU A 284 -1.69 -5.00 -23.95
CA LEU A 284 -1.33 -3.83 -24.76
C LEU A 284 -2.56 -3.26 -25.49
N ASN A 285 -3.43 -4.13 -26.02
CA ASN A 285 -4.69 -3.73 -26.64
C ASN A 285 -5.67 -3.04 -25.68
N HIS A 286 -5.62 -3.34 -24.38
CA HIS A 286 -6.49 -2.72 -23.37
C HIS A 286 -5.96 -1.38 -22.87
N ILE A 287 -4.64 -1.19 -22.85
CA ILE A 287 -4.01 0.09 -22.47
C ILE A 287 -3.80 1.03 -23.67
N ASP A 288 -4.00 0.55 -24.90
CA ASP A 288 -3.98 1.41 -26.09
C ASP A 288 -5.00 2.55 -25.97
N GLY A 289 -4.53 3.77 -26.24
CA GLY A 289 -5.30 5.00 -26.02
C GLY A 289 -5.38 5.47 -24.56
N MET A 290 -4.76 4.78 -23.59
CA MET A 290 -4.64 5.29 -22.23
C MET A 290 -3.80 6.57 -22.20
N MET A 291 -4.27 7.58 -21.46
CA MET A 291 -3.49 8.79 -21.22
C MET A 291 -2.15 8.46 -20.55
N PHE A 292 -1.05 8.88 -21.18
CA PHE A 292 0.30 8.79 -20.64
C PHE A 292 0.76 10.14 -20.08
N GLY A 293 1.40 10.13 -18.92
CA GLY A 293 1.87 11.34 -18.25
C GLY A 293 0.78 12.11 -17.48
N ASP A 294 1.02 13.41 -17.30
CA ASP A 294 0.11 14.32 -16.59
C ASP A 294 -1.30 14.38 -17.19
N ASP A 295 -2.30 14.58 -16.33
CA ASP A 295 -3.65 14.94 -16.79
C ASP A 295 -3.71 16.45 -17.06
N PRO A 296 -4.01 16.90 -18.30
CA PRO A 296 -4.12 18.32 -18.62
C PRO A 296 -5.09 19.10 -17.72
N LYS A 297 -6.09 18.44 -17.12
CA LYS A 297 -7.00 19.06 -16.15
C LYS A 297 -6.30 19.48 -14.85
N GLN A 298 -5.17 18.85 -14.53
CA GLN A 298 -4.32 19.12 -13.37
C GLN A 298 -3.06 19.92 -13.75
N GLY A 299 -2.95 20.37 -15.00
CA GLY A 299 -1.72 20.91 -15.57
C GLY A 299 -0.78 19.82 -16.07
N LEU A 300 0.18 20.20 -16.90
CA LEU A 300 1.15 19.28 -17.50
C LEU A 300 2.53 19.92 -17.56
N ILE A 301 3.55 19.10 -17.38
CA ILE A 301 4.95 19.51 -17.52
C ILE A 301 5.45 19.08 -18.89
N ARG A 302 6.03 20.03 -19.64
CA ARG A 302 6.76 19.78 -20.87
C ARG A 302 8.14 20.41 -20.76
N ASP A 303 9.17 19.56 -20.69
CA ASP A 303 10.53 19.96 -20.39
C ASP A 303 10.58 20.75 -19.06
N GLN A 304 10.92 22.04 -19.09
CA GLN A 304 10.92 22.93 -17.93
C GLN A 304 9.69 23.83 -17.82
N THR A 305 8.67 23.60 -18.64
CA THR A 305 7.48 24.45 -18.69
C THR A 305 6.30 23.75 -18.06
N PHE A 306 5.71 24.36 -17.05
CA PHE A 306 4.41 23.95 -16.53
C PHE A 306 3.31 24.70 -17.28
N ILE A 307 2.30 23.98 -17.75
CA ILE A 307 1.17 24.52 -18.51
C ILE A 307 -0.13 24.07 -17.85
N HIS A 308 -1.01 25.01 -17.51
CA HIS A 308 -2.35 24.71 -17.01
C HIS A 308 -3.44 25.21 -17.98
N PRO A 309 -3.95 24.36 -18.90
CA PRO A 309 -4.83 24.82 -19.97
C PRO A 309 -6.19 25.35 -19.48
N ILE A 310 -6.72 24.80 -18.38
CA ILE A 310 -8.00 25.25 -17.80
C ILE A 310 -7.86 26.61 -17.09
N LEU A 311 -6.83 26.78 -16.24
CA LEU A 311 -6.57 28.03 -15.52
C LEU A 311 -5.87 29.09 -16.39
N ARG A 312 -5.43 28.71 -17.59
CA ARG A 312 -4.83 29.59 -18.62
C ARG A 312 -3.57 30.32 -18.14
N PHE A 313 -2.67 29.59 -17.50
CA PHE A 313 -1.33 30.09 -17.21
C PHE A 313 -0.28 29.05 -17.54
N GLU A 314 0.93 29.54 -17.79
CA GLU A 314 2.13 28.75 -17.91
C GLU A 314 3.29 29.48 -17.24
N PHE A 315 4.30 28.74 -16.82
CA PHE A 315 5.58 29.31 -16.42
C PHE A 315 6.69 28.33 -16.75
N ARG A 316 7.90 28.87 -16.96
CA ARG A 316 9.11 28.09 -17.14
C ARG A 316 9.92 28.12 -15.85
N ALA A 317 10.29 26.94 -15.34
CA ALA A 317 11.22 26.81 -14.23
C ALA A 317 12.67 27.00 -14.71
N PRO A 318 13.58 27.44 -13.84
CA PRO A 318 15.01 27.42 -14.13
C PRO A 318 15.50 26.01 -14.43
N ASP A 319 16.55 25.88 -15.25
CA ASP A 319 16.99 24.59 -15.78
C ASP A 319 17.51 23.63 -14.67
N GLU A 320 17.88 24.17 -13.51
CA GLU A 320 18.35 23.41 -12.34
C GLU A 320 17.22 22.79 -11.52
N PHE A 321 15.96 23.16 -11.76
CA PHE A 321 14.82 22.62 -11.01
C PHE A 321 14.20 21.44 -11.74
N HIS A 322 13.78 20.43 -10.97
CA HIS A 322 12.91 19.38 -11.47
C HIS A 322 11.48 19.64 -11.05
N LEU A 323 10.60 19.85 -12.03
CA LEU A 323 9.19 20.05 -11.78
C LEU A 323 8.47 18.73 -11.49
N ARG A 324 7.56 18.77 -10.52
CA ARG A 324 6.63 17.68 -10.19
C ARG A 324 5.23 18.25 -10.10
N ASN A 325 4.32 17.69 -10.88
CA ASN A 325 2.92 18.07 -10.86
C ASN A 325 2.09 17.21 -9.90
N SER A 326 1.03 17.80 -9.34
CA SER A 326 0.03 17.12 -8.51
C SER A 326 -1.33 17.82 -8.67
N PRO A 327 -2.46 17.19 -8.26
CA PRO A 327 -3.79 17.74 -8.52
C PRO A 327 -4.04 19.16 -7.98
N THR A 328 -3.30 19.59 -6.97
CA THR A 328 -3.53 20.88 -6.28
C THR A 328 -2.30 21.78 -6.24
N ARG A 329 -1.14 21.34 -6.73
CA ARG A 329 0.11 22.12 -6.74
C ARG A 329 1.13 21.57 -7.72
N VAL A 330 2.01 22.45 -8.18
CA VAL A 330 3.26 22.09 -8.84
C VAL A 330 4.42 22.44 -7.91
N GLU A 331 5.36 21.51 -7.76
CA GLU A 331 6.58 21.67 -6.96
C GLU A 331 7.79 21.73 -7.90
N GLY A 332 8.75 22.59 -7.63
CA GLY A 332 10.09 22.52 -8.22
C GLY A 332 11.08 22.06 -7.16
N ARG A 333 11.93 21.06 -7.47
CA ARG A 333 12.97 20.58 -6.57
C ARG A 333 14.35 20.86 -7.13
N HIS A 334 15.23 21.45 -6.31
CA HIS A 334 16.64 21.60 -6.67
C HIS A 334 17.44 20.34 -6.27
N PRO A 335 18.39 19.85 -7.09
CA PRO A 335 19.23 18.68 -6.80
C PRO A 335 19.96 18.76 -5.45
N ASP A 336 20.42 19.95 -5.06
CA ASP A 336 21.14 20.18 -3.79
C ASP A 336 20.22 20.32 -2.56
N GLY A 337 18.90 20.19 -2.75
CA GLY A 337 17.91 20.28 -1.67
C GLY A 337 17.44 21.70 -1.38
N ALA A 338 16.31 22.04 -1.98
CA ALA A 338 15.31 23.01 -1.54
C ALA A 338 13.97 22.60 -2.15
#